data_AF-A0A0U3DMU4-F1
#
_entry.id   AF-A0A0U3DMU4-F1
#
_cell.length_a   1.000
_cell.length_b   1.000
_cell.length_c   1.000
_cell.angle_alpha   90.00
_cell.angle_beta   90.00
_cell.angle_gamma   90.00
#
_symmetry.space_group_name_H-M   'P 1'
#
loop_
_entity.id
_entity.type
_entity.pdbx_description
1 polymer ?
#
loop_
_entity_poly.entity_id
_entity_poly.type
_entity_poly.pdbx_seq_one_letter_code
_entity_poly.pdbx_strand_id
1 'polypeptide(L)'
;MILRELLDYFEIDVELPEYLYENPFNEVFLKGNLSKNSNSYDITIKTRKDVTHTMIINPGDSYPVVILSILPNGKTNGTKFGQSEDDLLFI
;
A
#
# COMPACT_ATOMS: atom_id res chain seq x y z
N MET A 1 6.36 -6.78 -9.06
CA MET A 1 5.06 -7.30 -8.59
C MET A 1 3.95 -6.28 -8.83
N ILE A 2 2.74 -6.74 -9.15
CA ILE A 2 1.51 -5.93 -9.20
C ILE A 2 0.67 -6.07 -7.92
N LEU A 3 -0.32 -5.20 -7.70
CA LEU A 3 -1.15 -5.25 -6.49
C LEU A 3 -1.89 -6.57 -6.34
N ARG A 4 -2.42 -7.12 -7.44
CA ARG A 4 -3.17 -8.39 -7.43
C ARG A 4 -2.35 -9.51 -6.79
N GLU A 5 -1.10 -9.68 -7.23
CA GLU A 5 -0.17 -10.69 -6.69
C GLU A 5 0.09 -10.50 -5.18
N LEU A 6 0.15 -9.25 -4.72
CA LEU A 6 0.34 -8.92 -3.30
C LEU A 6 -0.92 -9.23 -2.48
N LEU A 7 -2.10 -8.88 -2.98
CA LEU A 7 -3.38 -9.20 -2.34
C LEU A 7 -3.54 -10.72 -2.22
N ASP A 8 -3.24 -11.45 -3.30
CA ASP A 8 -3.28 -12.92 -3.33
C ASP A 8 -2.32 -13.52 -2.31
N TYR A 9 -1.08 -13.00 -2.20
CA TYR A 9 -0.09 -13.47 -1.24
C TYR A 9 -0.55 -13.31 0.22
N PHE A 10 -1.25 -12.23 0.53
CA PHE A 10 -1.76 -11.95 1.88
C PHE A 10 -3.20 -12.43 2.11
N GLU A 11 -3.80 -13.14 1.15
CA GLU A 11 -5.20 -13.59 1.18
C GLU A 11 -6.20 -12.45 1.46
N ILE A 12 -5.95 -11.27 0.87
CA ILE A 12 -6.79 -10.09 1.02
C ILE A 12 -7.84 -10.07 -0.10
N ASP A 13 -9.07 -10.40 0.25
CA ASP A 13 -10.23 -10.33 -0.66
C ASP A 13 -10.96 -8.98 -0.48
N VAL A 14 -10.78 -8.09 -1.46
CA VAL A 14 -11.36 -6.74 -1.49
C VAL A 14 -11.66 -6.29 -2.91
N GLU A 15 -12.69 -5.46 -3.07
CA GLU A 15 -13.01 -4.79 -4.32
C GLU A 15 -12.31 -3.43 -4.40
N LEU A 16 -11.54 -3.21 -5.46
CA LEU A 16 -10.80 -1.99 -5.73
C LEU A 16 -11.06 -1.55 -7.19
N PRO A 17 -10.83 -0.26 -7.52
CA PRO A 17 -10.76 0.18 -8.91
C PRO A 17 -9.86 -0.73 -9.77
N GLU A 18 -10.35 -1.12 -10.95
CA GLU A 18 -9.72 -2.15 -11.79
C GLU A 18 -8.25 -1.84 -12.11
N TYR A 19 -7.94 -0.57 -12.36
CA TYR A 19 -6.58 -0.10 -12.67
C TYR A 19 -5.58 -0.36 -11.54
N LEU A 20 -6.02 -0.44 -10.28
CA LEU A 20 -5.14 -0.67 -9.14
C LEU A 20 -4.60 -2.09 -9.11
N TYR A 21 -5.37 -3.09 -9.57
CA TYR A 21 -4.94 -4.48 -9.52
C TYR A 21 -3.67 -4.73 -10.35
N GLU A 22 -3.54 -4.01 -11.47
CA GLU A 22 -2.40 -4.11 -12.39
C GLU A 22 -1.31 -3.07 -12.09
N ASN A 23 -1.51 -2.21 -11.09
CA ASN A 23 -0.51 -1.20 -10.72
C ASN A 23 0.74 -1.86 -10.10
N PRO A 24 1.95 -1.44 -10.51
CA PRO A 24 3.19 -1.99 -10.00
C PRO A 24 3.51 -1.46 -8.60
N PHE A 25 3.97 -2.37 -7.73
CA PHE A 25 4.38 -2.06 -6.37
C PHE A 25 5.73 -2.72 -6.02
N ASN A 26 6.36 -2.21 -4.96
CA ASN A 26 7.66 -2.71 -4.52
C ASN A 26 7.52 -4.08 -3.85
N GLU A 27 8.35 -5.05 -4.27
CA GLU A 27 8.35 -6.41 -3.74
C GLU A 27 8.71 -6.54 -2.26
N VAL A 28 9.26 -5.48 -1.67
CA VAL A 28 9.59 -5.43 -0.25
C VAL A 28 8.36 -5.68 0.65
N PHE A 29 7.15 -5.34 0.19
CA PHE A 29 5.93 -5.52 0.97
C PHE A 29 5.59 -7.01 1.23
N LEU A 30 6.04 -7.96 0.40
CA LEU A 30 5.86 -9.40 0.66
C LEU A 30 6.55 -9.89 1.94
N LYS A 31 7.55 -9.14 2.41
CA LYS A 31 8.27 -9.41 3.66
C LYS A 31 7.67 -8.68 4.86
N GLY A 32 6.64 -7.87 4.62
CA GLY A 32 5.98 -7.07 5.64
C GLY A 32 5.06 -7.89 6.53
N ASN A 33 4.73 -7.30 7.67
CA ASN A 33 3.71 -7.81 8.57
C ASN A 33 2.36 -7.22 8.17
N LEU A 34 1.39 -8.10 7.95
CA LEU A 34 -0.01 -7.72 7.74
C LEU A 34 -0.69 -7.48 9.09
N SER A 35 -1.39 -6.35 9.20
CA SER A 35 -2.33 -6.04 10.28
C SER A 35 -3.69 -5.74 9.66
N LYS A 36 -4.75 -6.31 10.22
CA LYS A 36 -6.13 -6.04 9.79
C LYS A 36 -6.83 -5.17 10.83
N ASN A 37 -7.34 -4.04 10.39
CA ASN A 37 -8.24 -3.18 11.16
C ASN A 37 -9.68 -3.39 10.67
N SER A 38 -10.67 -2.74 11.31
CA SER A 38 -12.09 -2.93 10.96
C SER A 38 -12.40 -2.68 9.49
N ASN A 39 -11.73 -1.70 8.86
CA ASN A 39 -11.99 -1.28 7.47
C ASN A 39 -10.72 -1.22 6.60
N SER A 40 -9.55 -1.60 7.11
CA SER A 40 -8.29 -1.50 6.36
C SER A 40 -7.37 -2.69 6.60
N TYR A 41 -6.49 -2.90 5.63
CA TYR A 41 -5.34 -3.79 5.74
C TYR A 41 -4.07 -2.97 5.66
N ASP A 42 -3.20 -3.14 6.64
CA ASP A 42 -1.94 -2.40 6.75
C ASP A 42 -0.78 -3.40 6.63
N ILE A 43 0.06 -3.24 5.61
CA ILE A 43 1.26 -4.06 5.40
C ILE A 43 2.48 -3.21 5.70
N THR A 44 3.18 -3.52 6.80
CA THR A 44 4.32 -2.73 7.28
C THR A 44 5.63 -3.51 7.22
N ILE A 45 6.67 -2.92 6.65
CA ILE A 45 8.01 -3.50 6.56
C ILE A 45 9.09 -2.48 6.92
N LYS A 46 9.97 -2.85 7.86
CA LYS A 46 11.21 -2.11 8.13
C LYS A 46 12.35 -2.70 7.30
N THR A 47 12.94 -1.86 6.46
CA THR A 47 14.06 -2.26 5.59
C THR A 47 15.41 -2.13 6.30
N ARG A 48 16.47 -2.69 5.69
CA ARG A 48 17.84 -2.62 6.22
C ARG A 48 18.43 -1.21 6.32
N LYS A 49 17.82 -0.22 5.65
CA LYS A 49 18.27 1.18 5.66
C LYS A 49 17.55 2.03 6.72
N ASP A 50 16.90 1.39 7.70
CA ASP A 50 16.01 2.04 8.67
C ASP A 50 14.86 2.84 8.04
N VAL A 51 14.48 2.49 6.81
CA VAL A 51 13.25 3.00 6.16
C VAL A 51 12.11 2.06 6.50
N THR A 52 11.01 2.60 7.02
CA THR A 52 9.76 1.85 7.24
C THR A 52 8.80 2.17 6.12
N HIS A 53 8.35 1.16 5.38
CA HIS A 53 7.27 1.29 4.41
C HIS A 53 5.97 0.72 4.99
N THR A 54 4.87 1.42 4.75
CA THR A 54 3.52 0.99 5.11
C THR A 54 2.62 1.15 3.90
N MET A 55 2.00 0.06 3.46
CA MET A 55 0.91 0.08 2.50
C MET A 55 -0.41 -0.08 3.26
N ILE A 56 -1.37 0.81 3.02
CA ILE A 56 -2.70 0.82 3.61
C ILE A 56 -3.68 0.57 2.48
N ILE A 57 -4.55 -0.42 2.64
CA ILE A 57 -5.57 -0.81 1.68
C ILE A 57 -6.92 -0.64 2.38
N ASN A 58 -7.71 0.35 1.96
CA ASN A 58 -9.02 0.68 2.50
C ASN A 58 -10.02 0.93 1.37
N PRO A 59 -10.73 -0.10 0.89
CA PRO A 59 -11.67 0.01 -0.25
C PRO A 59 -12.74 1.10 -0.12
N GLY A 60 -13.12 1.47 1.11
CA GLY A 60 -14.13 2.48 1.38
C GLY A 60 -13.62 3.92 1.42
N ASP A 61 -12.32 4.15 1.22
CA ASP A 61 -11.71 5.49 1.24
C ASP A 61 -11.74 6.16 -0.15
N SER A 62 -11.58 7.48 -0.20
CA SER A 62 -11.35 8.18 -1.48
C SER A 62 -9.99 7.81 -2.07
N TYR A 63 -9.03 7.42 -1.23
CA TYR A 63 -7.75 6.86 -1.64
C TYR A 63 -7.62 5.41 -1.17
N PRO A 64 -8.16 4.45 -1.94
CA PRO A 64 -8.27 3.07 -1.46
C PRO A 64 -6.92 2.37 -1.27
N VAL A 65 -5.85 2.87 -1.87
CA VAL A 65 -4.48 2.41 -1.60
C VAL A 65 -3.59 3.60 -1.28
N VAL A 66 -2.87 3.51 -0.17
CA VAL A 66 -1.89 4.52 0.27
C VAL A 66 -0.58 3.84 0.61
N ILE A 67 0.52 4.37 0.09
CA ILE A 67 1.87 3.96 0.47
C ILE A 67 2.55 5.11 1.18
N LEU A 68 3.09 4.82 2.35
CA LEU A 68 3.90 5.73 3.15
C LEU A 68 5.28 5.12 3.36
N SER A 69 6.31 5.96 3.33
CA SER A 69 7.64 5.61 3.78
C SER A 69 8.11 6.61 4.81
N ILE A 70 8.58 6.11 5.95
CA ILE A 70 9.25 6.90 6.97
C ILE A 70 10.75 6.67 6.81
N LEU A 71 11.48 7.75 6.49
CA LEU A 71 12.92 7.74 6.33
C LEU A 71 13.64 7.80 7.69
N PRO A 72 14.93 7.43 7.77
CA PRO A 72 15.70 7.45 9.02
C PRO A 72 15.79 8.82 9.70
N ASN A 73 15.64 9.90 8.93
CA ASN A 73 15.63 11.27 9.43
C ASN A 73 14.25 11.74 9.92
N GLY A 74 13.27 10.83 10.02
CA GLY A 74 11.89 11.13 10.43
C GLY A 74 11.03 11.78 9.36
N LYS A 75 11.56 12.06 8.16
CA LYS A 75 10.76 12.58 7.04
C LYS A 75 9.88 11.47 6.48
N THR A 76 8.67 11.86 6.07
CA THR A 76 7.72 11.01 5.38
C THR A 76 7.77 11.28 3.88
N ASN A 77 7.60 10.24 3.07
CA ASN A 77 7.13 10.36 1.69
C ASN A 77 5.96 9.41 1.48
N GLY A 78 5.19 9.60 0.43
CA GLY A 78 4.15 8.65 0.08
C GLY A 78 3.44 8.95 -1.22
N THR A 79 2.55 8.04 -1.55
CA THR A 79 1.69 8.13 -2.72
C THR A 79 0.32 7.59 -2.33
N LYS A 80 -0.72 8.35 -2.65
CA LYS A 80 -2.11 7.94 -2.51
C LYS A 80 -2.67 7.68 -3.90
N PHE A 81 -3.34 6.56 -4.06
CA PHE A 81 -4.00 6.16 -5.30
C PHE A 81 -5.50 6.24 -5.09
N GLY A 82 -6.17 7.05 -5.90
CA GLY A 82 -7.58 7.37 -5.77
C GLY A 82 -8.50 6.36 -6.45
N GLN A 83 -9.73 6.78 -6.74
CA GLN A 83 -10.73 5.92 -7.38
C GLN A 83 -10.54 5.80 -8.91
N SER A 84 -9.71 6.65 -9.51
CA SER A 84 -9.38 6.67 -10.94
C SER A 84 -7.87 6.78 -11.17
N GLU A 85 -7.40 6.32 -12.33
CA GLU A 85 -5.96 6.31 -12.68
C GLU A 85 -5.28 7.68 -12.59
N ASP A 86 -6.01 8.74 -12.94
CA ASP A 86 -5.52 10.12 -12.89
C ASP A 86 -5.52 10.73 -11.48
N ASP A 87 -6.12 10.06 -10.48
CA ASP A 87 -6.25 10.55 -9.10
C ASP A 87 -5.09 10.04 -8.24
N LEU A 88 -3.89 10.53 -8.56
CA LEU A 88 -2.64 10.17 -7.89
C LEU A 88 -2.08 11.37 -7.13
N LEU A 89 -1.89 11.23 -5.82
CA LEU A 89 -1.34 12.29 -4.96
C LEU A 89 -0.02 11.88 -4.32
N PHE A 90 1.01 12.70 -4.47
CA PHE A 90 2.29 12.56 -3.78
C PHE A 90 2.28 13.38 -2.48
N ILE A 91 2.76 12.77 -1.39
CA ILE A 91 2.79 13.36 -0.04
C ILE A 91 4.14 13.18 0.65
#